data_AF-K0T6I0-F1
#
_entry.id   AF-K0T6I0-F1
#
_cell.length_a   1.000
_cell.length_b   1.000
_cell.length_c   1.000
_cell.angle_alpha   90.00
_cell.angle_beta   90.00
_cell.angle_gamma   90.00
#
_symmetry.space_group_name_H-M   'P 1'
#
loop_
_entity.id
_entity.type
_entity.pdbx_description
1 polymer ?
#
loop_
_entity_poly.entity_id
_entity_poly.type
_entity_poly.pdbx_seq_one_letter_code
_entity_poly.pdbx_strand_id
1 'polypeptide(L)'
;MPPKRGKVLNFGPAVVASSGSPSASSKPGQPRGKFLGQPSTGTAASSNSVGDEGSLEAIRSHVHTARIAASSRRKAISLQRGRVFKDLEEAEGIALSLLECASEAAGALSDMTSARTKEKYEESLESKSDEPSFEELASQVRRNGSGYLKGVTKIHSLLAPHSSLVKVYKNHNRPESQEDVAKKPQGSLASTVGGGTDSVSKKVVEQATKNMYAARVAHRLAVERSEILKEMLQMEESERESASNETTCDPGENDGDKKRKHGSEEKPC
;
A
#
# COMPACT_ATOMS: atom_id res chain seq x y z
N MET A 1 -39.92 62.65 3.68
CA MET A 1 -38.62 62.01 4.01
C MET A 1 -38.38 60.88 3.04
N PRO A 2 -37.26 60.85 2.30
CA PRO A 2 -36.98 59.76 1.36
C PRO A 2 -36.33 58.55 2.08
N PRO A 3 -36.55 57.32 1.60
CA PRO A 3 -35.93 56.13 2.18
C PRO A 3 -34.44 56.05 1.83
N LYS A 4 -33.63 55.76 2.85
CA LYS A 4 -32.18 55.52 2.72
C LYS A 4 -31.95 54.27 1.86
N ARG A 5 -31.35 54.45 0.68
CA ARG A 5 -30.87 53.35 -0.18
C ARG A 5 -29.84 52.51 0.59
N GLY A 6 -30.14 51.22 0.73
CA GLY A 6 -29.24 50.23 1.32
C GLY A 6 -27.98 50.07 0.47
N LYS A 7 -26.83 49.98 1.16
CA LYS A 7 -25.55 49.57 0.59
C LYS A 7 -25.68 48.15 0.06
N VAL A 8 -25.64 47.99 -1.26
CA VAL A 8 -25.44 46.70 -1.93
C VAL A 8 -23.97 46.34 -1.73
N LEU A 9 -23.70 45.29 -0.96
CA LEU A 9 -22.38 44.67 -0.87
C LEU A 9 -22.14 43.90 -2.16
N ASN A 10 -21.28 44.46 -3.01
CA ASN A 10 -20.85 43.87 -4.25
C ASN A 10 -19.85 42.74 -3.92
N PHE A 11 -20.32 41.49 -3.88
CA PHE A 11 -19.46 40.32 -3.80
C PHE A 11 -18.85 40.08 -5.19
N GLY A 12 -17.67 40.65 -5.43
CA GLY A 12 -16.84 40.28 -6.57
C GLY A 12 -16.41 38.81 -6.47
N PRO A 13 -16.07 38.15 -7.59
CA PRO A 13 -15.59 36.78 -7.57
C PRO A 13 -14.30 36.72 -6.76
N ALA A 14 -14.30 35.86 -5.74
CA ALA A 14 -13.12 35.53 -4.97
C ALA A 14 -12.05 34.96 -5.92
N VAL A 15 -11.04 35.78 -6.22
CA VAL A 15 -9.81 35.30 -6.84
C VAL A 15 -9.22 34.32 -5.84
N VAL A 16 -9.32 33.03 -6.16
CA VAL A 16 -8.70 31.96 -5.39
C VAL A 16 -7.21 32.28 -5.40
N ALA A 17 -6.71 32.75 -4.26
CA ALA A 17 -5.30 32.97 -4.05
C ALA A 17 -4.61 31.61 -4.24
N SER A 18 -3.98 31.46 -5.41
CA SER A 18 -3.02 30.41 -5.69
C SER A 18 -2.03 30.42 -4.52
N SER A 19 -2.06 29.36 -3.73
CA SER A 19 -1.07 29.08 -2.70
C SER A 19 0.27 28.92 -3.40
N GLY A 20 0.93 30.06 -3.57
CA GLY A 20 2.30 30.14 -4.02
C GLY A 20 3.14 29.24 -3.14
N SER A 21 3.66 28.17 -3.74
CA SER A 21 4.76 27.40 -3.20
C SER A 21 5.83 28.36 -2.71
N PRO A 22 6.26 28.31 -1.44
CA PRO A 22 7.48 28.99 -1.05
C PRO A 22 8.62 28.33 -1.81
N SER A 23 9.01 28.96 -2.92
CA SER A 23 10.33 28.80 -3.51
C SER A 23 11.31 29.21 -2.43
N ALA A 24 11.84 28.22 -1.71
CA ALA A 24 12.87 28.42 -0.71
C ALA A 24 14.11 28.95 -1.43
N SER A 25 14.22 30.27 -1.37
CA SER A 25 15.39 31.05 -1.70
C SER A 25 16.61 30.44 -1.04
N SER A 26 17.55 30.04 -1.89
CA SER A 26 18.97 30.36 -1.76
C SER A 26 19.39 30.88 -0.38
N LYS A 27 20.01 30.02 0.42
CA LYS A 27 21.02 30.46 1.38
C LYS A 27 22.34 29.74 1.17
N PRO A 28 23.44 30.42 1.52
CA PRO A 28 24.66 30.42 0.75
C PRO A 28 25.74 29.54 1.38
N GLY A 29 26.71 29.15 0.57
CA GLY A 29 28.06 28.92 1.10
C GLY A 29 28.28 27.61 1.86
N GLN A 30 27.92 26.47 1.26
CA GLN A 30 28.85 25.35 1.41
C GLN A 30 30.05 25.63 0.50
N PRO A 31 31.29 25.61 1.03
CA PRO A 31 32.45 25.68 0.18
C PRO A 31 32.34 24.48 -0.75
N ARG A 32 32.08 24.78 -2.04
CA ARG A 32 32.41 23.89 -3.14
C ARG A 32 33.85 23.49 -2.86
N GLY A 33 34.02 22.28 -2.31
CA GLY A 33 35.30 21.64 -2.18
C GLY A 33 35.85 21.64 -3.59
N LYS A 34 36.73 22.61 -3.85
CA LYS A 34 37.66 22.57 -4.95
C LYS A 34 38.40 21.26 -4.72
N PHE A 35 37.97 20.19 -5.39
CA PHE A 35 38.88 19.12 -5.77
C PHE A 35 39.81 19.71 -6.85
N LEU A 36 40.60 20.71 -6.43
CA LEU A 36 41.88 21.06 -7.01
C LEU A 36 42.78 19.89 -6.64
N GLY A 37 43.02 19.03 -7.62
CA GLY A 37 43.84 17.86 -7.44
C GLY A 37 43.45 16.75 -8.39
N GLN A 38 43.39 17.05 -9.68
CA GLN A 38 43.85 16.04 -10.63
C GLN A 38 45.32 15.79 -10.30
N PRO A 39 45.76 14.57 -9.94
CA PRO A 39 47.15 14.20 -10.14
C PRO A 39 47.36 14.05 -11.64
N SER A 40 47.69 15.15 -12.31
CA SER A 40 48.40 15.09 -13.59
C SER A 40 49.85 14.70 -13.31
N THR A 41 50.09 13.42 -13.03
CA THR A 41 51.43 12.84 -13.13
C THR A 41 51.44 11.94 -14.35
N GLY A 42 51.52 12.59 -15.51
CA GLY A 42 52.20 12.00 -16.65
C GLY A 42 53.66 11.82 -16.25
N THR A 43 53.99 10.66 -15.72
CA THR A 43 55.36 10.19 -15.60
C THR A 43 55.38 8.82 -16.25
N ALA A 44 55.69 8.83 -17.54
CA ALA A 44 56.16 7.66 -18.25
C ALA A 44 57.54 7.29 -17.65
N ALA A 45 57.53 6.66 -16.49
CA ALA A 45 58.69 5.99 -15.93
C ALA A 45 58.60 4.53 -16.35
N SER A 46 59.33 4.22 -17.42
CA SER A 46 59.71 2.86 -17.77
C SER A 46 60.69 2.37 -16.70
N SER A 47 60.18 1.83 -15.60
CA SER A 47 60.98 1.14 -14.59
C SER A 47 60.68 -0.36 -14.66
N ASN A 48 61.60 -1.11 -15.27
CA ASN A 48 61.71 -2.55 -15.07
C ASN A 48 62.10 -2.80 -13.60
N SER A 49 61.12 -2.92 -12.70
CA SER A 49 61.35 -3.34 -11.32
C SER A 49 61.02 -4.82 -11.16
N VAL A 50 62.06 -5.63 -11.13
CA VAL A 50 62.02 -7.01 -10.63
C VAL A 50 61.78 -6.94 -9.11
N GLY A 51 60.61 -7.39 -8.66
CA GLY A 51 60.28 -7.54 -7.23
C GLY A 51 59.02 -6.80 -6.76
N ASP A 52 57.90 -6.90 -7.47
CA ASP A 52 56.63 -6.24 -7.14
C ASP A 52 55.71 -7.07 -6.21
N GLU A 53 56.23 -7.57 -5.09
CA GLU A 53 55.38 -8.23 -4.07
C GLU A 53 54.50 -7.22 -3.32
N GLY A 54 54.91 -5.94 -3.25
CA GLY A 54 54.15 -4.88 -2.57
C GLY A 54 52.84 -4.49 -3.28
N SER A 55 52.78 -4.56 -4.61
CA SER A 55 51.58 -4.22 -5.39
C SER A 55 50.43 -5.19 -5.15
N LEU A 56 50.72 -6.49 -5.02
CA LEU A 56 49.67 -7.48 -4.76
C LEU A 56 49.01 -7.28 -3.40
N GLU A 57 49.79 -6.92 -2.37
CA GLU A 57 49.24 -6.65 -1.05
C GLU A 57 48.42 -5.35 -1.01
N ALA A 58 48.87 -4.31 -1.74
CA ALA A 58 48.09 -3.09 -1.93
C ALA A 58 46.74 -3.35 -2.62
N ILE A 59 46.72 -4.20 -3.65
CA ILE A 59 45.49 -4.60 -4.35
C ILE A 59 44.56 -5.38 -3.41
N ARG A 60 45.10 -6.33 -2.62
CA ARG A 60 44.30 -7.10 -1.65
C ARG A 60 43.66 -6.20 -0.59
N SER A 61 44.44 -5.28 -0.02
CA SER A 61 43.96 -4.29 0.94
C SER A 61 42.87 -3.39 0.33
N HIS A 62 43.06 -2.94 -0.92
CA HIS A 62 42.06 -2.13 -1.63
C HIS A 62 40.76 -2.91 -1.88
N VAL A 63 40.85 -4.17 -2.34
CA VAL A 63 39.68 -5.04 -2.56
C VAL A 63 38.95 -5.31 -1.25
N HIS A 64 39.67 -5.56 -0.16
CA HIS A 64 39.07 -5.77 1.16
C HIS A 64 38.33 -4.52 1.65
N THR A 65 38.97 -3.36 1.54
CA THR A 65 38.38 -2.06 1.89
C THR A 65 37.14 -1.77 1.05
N ALA A 66 37.22 -1.99 -0.27
CA ALA A 66 36.09 -1.82 -1.18
C ALA A 66 34.93 -2.78 -0.83
N ARG A 67 35.23 -4.02 -0.43
CA ARG A 67 34.23 -4.99 0.02
C ARG A 67 33.53 -4.56 1.31
N ILE A 68 34.29 -4.05 2.29
CA ILE A 68 33.72 -3.51 3.54
C ILE A 68 32.84 -2.29 3.23
N ALA A 69 33.33 -1.35 2.42
CA ALA A 69 32.59 -0.16 2.04
C ALA A 69 31.29 -0.50 1.28
N ALA A 70 31.35 -1.45 0.34
CA ALA A 70 30.18 -1.94 -0.38
C ALA A 70 29.16 -2.61 0.56
N SER A 71 29.61 -3.42 1.52
CA SER A 71 28.76 -4.04 2.54
C SER A 71 28.07 -2.99 3.42
N SER A 72 28.83 -1.99 3.89
CA SER A 72 28.29 -0.87 4.68
C SER A 72 27.21 -0.11 3.91
N ARG A 73 27.46 0.22 2.63
CA ARG A 73 26.47 0.88 1.77
C ARG A 73 25.19 0.07 1.59
N ARG A 74 25.31 -1.26 1.39
CA ARG A 74 24.14 -2.15 1.26
C ARG A 74 23.32 -2.17 2.56
N LYS A 75 23.96 -2.22 3.72
CA LYS A 75 23.29 -2.15 5.03
C LYS A 75 22.55 -0.84 5.22
N ALA A 76 23.19 0.29 4.89
CA ALA A 76 22.57 1.62 4.98
C ALA A 76 21.32 1.73 4.08
N ILE A 77 21.41 1.26 2.84
CA ILE A 77 20.27 1.23 1.91
C ILE A 77 19.15 0.32 2.43
N SER A 78 19.50 -0.84 3.00
CA SER A 78 18.51 -1.76 3.59
C SER A 78 17.77 -1.12 4.76
N LEU A 79 18.48 -0.41 5.65
CA LEU A 79 17.87 0.29 6.78
C LEU A 79 16.95 1.42 6.32
N GLN A 80 17.38 2.19 5.31
CA GLN A 80 16.55 3.24 4.73
C GLN A 80 15.26 2.65 4.15
N ARG A 81 15.35 1.55 3.40
CA ARG A 81 14.18 0.85 2.84
C ARG A 81 13.24 0.34 3.93
N GLY A 82 13.79 -0.24 5.00
CA GLY A 82 12.98 -0.71 6.13
C GLY A 82 12.16 0.40 6.77
N ARG A 83 12.73 1.61 6.93
CA ARG A 83 11.99 2.77 7.44
C ARG A 83 10.86 3.19 6.50
N VAL A 84 11.14 3.28 5.20
CA VAL A 84 10.13 3.64 4.18
C VAL A 84 8.95 2.66 4.21
N PHE A 85 9.20 1.36 4.31
CA PHE A 85 8.14 0.35 4.39
C PHE A 85 7.29 0.49 5.65
N LYS A 86 7.92 0.77 6.80
CA LYS A 86 7.19 1.00 8.04
C LYS A 86 6.30 2.24 7.95
N ASP A 87 6.81 3.34 7.39
CA ASP A 87 6.03 4.56 7.22
C ASP A 87 4.86 4.35 6.22
N LEU A 88 5.04 3.51 5.20
CA LEU A 88 3.98 3.12 4.27
C LEU A 88 2.89 2.27 4.94
N GLU A 89 3.27 1.29 5.75
CA GLU A 89 2.35 0.44 6.51
C GLU A 89 1.54 1.26 7.53
N GLU A 90 2.19 2.21 8.21
CA GLU A 90 1.48 3.15 9.09
C GLU A 90 0.52 4.05 8.30
N ALA A 91 0.93 4.55 7.13
CA ALA A 91 0.08 5.37 6.27
C ALA A 91 -1.13 4.60 5.73
N GLU A 92 -0.96 3.31 5.40
CA GLU A 92 -2.04 2.41 5.01
C GLU A 92 -3.05 2.23 6.13
N GLY A 93 -2.59 1.95 7.35
CA GLY A 93 -3.46 1.87 8.53
C GLY A 93 -4.27 3.15 8.74
N ILE A 94 -3.65 4.33 8.61
CA ILE A 94 -4.36 5.61 8.71
C ILE A 94 -5.39 5.75 7.56
N ALA A 95 -5.05 5.34 6.35
CA ALA A 95 -5.96 5.41 5.21
C ALA A 95 -7.23 4.55 5.41
N LEU A 96 -7.09 3.37 6.00
CA LEU A 96 -8.24 2.54 6.38
C LEU A 96 -9.12 3.24 7.44
N SER A 97 -8.52 3.84 8.47
CA SER A 97 -9.27 4.64 9.45
C SER A 97 -9.96 5.87 8.84
N LEU A 98 -9.38 6.46 7.80
CA LEU A 98 -10.01 7.55 7.05
C LEU A 98 -11.28 7.09 6.30
N LEU A 99 -11.25 5.89 5.73
CA LEU A 99 -12.41 5.30 5.06
C LEU A 99 -13.54 5.00 6.06
N GLU A 100 -13.19 4.49 7.25
CA GLU A 100 -14.15 4.29 8.34
C GLU A 100 -14.80 5.61 8.78
N CYS A 101 -14.00 6.66 9.05
CA CYS A 101 -14.51 7.98 9.39
C CYS A 101 -15.43 8.55 8.30
N ALA A 102 -15.09 8.36 7.03
CA ALA A 102 -15.88 8.81 5.89
C ALA A 102 -17.20 8.03 5.77
N SER A 103 -17.17 6.72 6.00
CA SER A 103 -18.36 5.85 5.99
C SER A 103 -19.35 6.25 7.09
N GLU A 104 -18.87 6.41 8.32
CA GLU A 104 -19.71 6.85 9.44
C GLU A 104 -20.29 8.25 9.21
N ALA A 105 -19.49 9.18 8.67
CA ALA A 105 -19.97 10.52 8.36
C ALA A 105 -21.05 10.48 7.27
N ALA A 106 -20.90 9.62 6.25
CA ALA A 106 -21.91 9.42 5.21
C ALA A 106 -23.20 8.82 5.78
N GLY A 107 -23.09 7.85 6.69
CA GLY A 107 -24.23 7.28 7.43
C GLY A 107 -25.00 8.36 8.21
N ALA A 108 -24.29 9.11 9.06
CA ALA A 108 -24.91 10.19 9.85
C ALA A 108 -25.56 11.27 8.95
N LEU A 109 -24.95 11.62 7.82
CA LEU A 109 -25.56 12.55 6.86
C LEU A 109 -26.83 11.98 6.20
N SER A 110 -26.82 10.69 5.86
CA SER A 110 -28.00 9.99 5.34
C SER A 110 -29.15 10.05 6.34
N ASP A 111 -28.87 9.77 7.62
CA ASP A 111 -29.86 9.82 8.69
C ASP A 111 -30.40 11.23 8.91
N MET A 112 -29.53 12.25 8.90
CA MET A 112 -29.95 13.66 8.96
C MET A 112 -30.88 14.05 7.81
N THR A 113 -30.60 13.58 6.58
CA THR A 113 -31.48 13.87 5.43
C THR A 113 -32.80 13.12 5.51
N SER A 114 -32.80 11.90 6.04
CA SER A 114 -34.00 11.06 6.20
C SER A 114 -34.91 11.56 7.31
N ALA A 115 -34.34 11.97 8.45
CA ALA A 115 -35.08 12.58 9.56
C ALA A 115 -35.86 13.83 9.10
N ARG A 116 -35.22 14.68 8.28
CA ARG A 116 -35.87 15.87 7.71
C ARG A 116 -37.04 15.55 6.78
N THR A 117 -37.02 14.40 6.11
CA THR A 117 -38.15 13.97 5.27
C THR A 117 -39.30 13.39 6.09
N LYS A 118 -39.03 12.70 7.21
CA LYS A 118 -40.06 12.14 8.10
C LYS A 118 -40.85 13.21 8.86
N GLU A 119 -40.20 14.30 9.30
CA GLU A 119 -40.87 15.43 9.98
C GLU A 119 -42.04 16.02 9.18
N LYS A 120 -42.02 15.93 7.84
CA LYS A 120 -43.11 16.45 7.01
C LYS A 120 -44.35 15.57 6.94
N TYR A 121 -44.28 14.31 7.37
CA TYR A 121 -45.35 13.33 7.16
C TYR A 121 -45.93 12.77 8.47
N GLU A 122 -45.22 12.85 9.61
CA GLU A 122 -45.59 12.16 10.85
C GLU A 122 -46.03 13.05 12.03
N GLU A 123 -46.60 14.24 11.79
CA GLU A 123 -47.17 15.07 12.88
C GLU A 123 -48.37 14.40 13.62
N SER A 124 -48.75 13.15 13.28
CA SER A 124 -49.96 12.50 13.78
C SER A 124 -49.76 11.20 14.59
N LEU A 125 -48.54 10.68 14.77
CA LEU A 125 -48.33 9.42 15.51
C LEU A 125 -47.12 9.50 16.46
N GLU A 126 -47.40 9.78 17.73
CA GLU A 126 -46.44 9.77 18.83
C GLU A 126 -45.81 8.37 19.02
N SER A 127 -44.72 8.09 18.30
CA SER A 127 -43.87 6.92 18.55
C SER A 127 -42.53 7.39 19.10
N LYS A 128 -42.24 7.00 20.35
CA LYS A 128 -40.94 7.20 21.00
C LYS A 128 -39.94 6.22 20.40
N SER A 129 -39.37 6.53 19.25
CA SER A 129 -38.23 5.79 18.73
C SER A 129 -36.93 6.33 19.32
N ASP A 130 -36.01 5.45 19.72
CA ASP A 130 -34.64 5.75 20.16
C ASP A 130 -33.75 6.21 18.99
N GLU A 131 -34.28 7.10 18.15
CA GLU A 131 -33.56 7.67 17.00
C GLU A 131 -32.61 8.77 17.49
N PRO A 132 -31.36 8.80 17.01
CA PRO A 132 -30.38 9.80 17.40
C PRO A 132 -30.88 11.20 17.03
N SER A 133 -30.72 12.14 17.96
CA SER A 133 -31.15 13.52 17.73
C SER A 133 -30.35 14.18 16.60
N PHE A 134 -30.95 15.14 15.90
CA PHE A 134 -30.26 15.88 14.82
C PHE A 134 -28.94 16.52 15.28
N GLU A 135 -28.89 17.06 16.50
CA GLU A 135 -27.67 17.68 17.05
C GLU A 135 -26.56 16.65 17.35
N GLU A 136 -26.95 15.43 17.74
CA GLU A 136 -26.01 14.32 17.94
C GLU A 136 -25.38 13.88 16.61
N LEU A 137 -26.21 13.69 15.58
CA LEU A 137 -25.74 13.37 14.23
C LEU A 137 -24.83 14.47 13.66
N ALA A 138 -25.21 15.74 13.81
CA ALA A 138 -24.38 16.87 13.37
C ALA A 138 -23.04 16.91 14.11
N SER A 139 -23.03 16.61 15.41
CA SER A 139 -21.82 16.51 16.21
C SER A 139 -20.93 15.34 15.78
N GLN A 140 -21.51 14.21 15.40
CA GLN A 140 -20.79 13.06 14.84
C GLN A 140 -20.13 13.39 13.50
N VAL A 141 -20.86 14.03 12.57
CA VAL A 141 -20.30 14.46 11.28
C VAL A 141 -19.11 15.41 11.47
N ARG A 142 -19.23 16.39 12.38
CA ARG A 142 -18.12 17.33 12.69
C ARG A 142 -16.91 16.59 13.28
N ARG A 143 -17.14 15.66 14.20
CA ARG A 143 -16.10 14.84 14.83
C ARG A 143 -15.35 14.03 13.78
N ASN A 144 -16.08 13.32 12.91
CA ASN A 144 -15.52 12.46 11.87
C ASN A 144 -14.77 13.28 10.81
N GLY A 145 -15.29 14.44 10.41
CA GLY A 145 -14.58 15.38 9.54
C GLY A 145 -13.26 15.87 10.14
N SER A 146 -13.22 16.14 11.44
CA SER A 146 -11.98 16.55 12.13
C SER A 146 -10.96 15.42 12.22
N GLY A 147 -11.41 14.17 12.44
CA GLY A 147 -10.58 12.97 12.41
C GLY A 147 -9.99 12.74 11.01
N TYR A 148 -10.82 12.89 9.99
CA TYR A 148 -10.42 12.77 8.60
C TYR A 148 -9.29 13.73 8.22
N LEU A 149 -9.45 15.03 8.54
CA LEU A 149 -8.44 16.04 8.24
C LEU A 149 -7.10 15.77 8.96
N LYS A 150 -7.16 15.33 10.23
CA LYS A 150 -5.97 14.95 11.00
C LYS A 150 -5.25 13.75 10.37
N GLY A 151 -5.98 12.72 9.97
CA GLY A 151 -5.39 11.55 9.32
C GLY A 151 -4.73 11.89 7.99
N VAL A 152 -5.37 12.70 7.14
CA VAL A 152 -4.79 13.18 5.88
C VAL A 152 -3.49 13.96 6.13
N THR A 153 -3.50 14.86 7.11
CA THR A 153 -2.30 15.62 7.50
C THR A 153 -1.17 14.69 7.96
N LYS A 154 -1.51 13.65 8.73
CA LYS A 154 -0.54 12.66 9.21
C LYS A 154 0.05 11.85 8.05
N ILE A 155 -0.77 11.37 7.11
CA ILE A 155 -0.29 10.68 5.90
C ILE A 155 0.69 11.56 5.12
N HIS A 156 0.35 12.83 4.89
CA HIS A 156 1.26 13.76 4.23
C HIS A 156 2.59 13.91 4.99
N SER A 157 2.56 14.01 6.31
CA SER A 157 3.78 14.12 7.12
C SER A 157 4.68 12.87 7.04
N LEU A 158 4.08 11.68 6.97
CA LEU A 158 4.80 10.41 6.85
C LEU A 158 5.39 10.21 5.45
N LEU A 159 4.64 10.54 4.40
CA LEU A 159 5.01 10.22 3.02
C LEU A 159 5.79 11.33 2.31
N ALA A 160 5.66 12.60 2.73
CA ALA A 160 6.36 13.72 2.08
C ALA A 160 7.89 13.54 2.00
N PRO A 161 8.59 13.08 3.06
CA PRO A 161 10.04 12.83 3.00
C PRO A 161 10.45 11.80 1.94
N HIS A 162 9.54 10.90 1.56
CA HIS A 162 9.80 9.78 0.65
C HIS A 162 9.31 10.03 -0.78
N SER A 163 8.76 11.21 -1.06
CA SER A 163 8.19 11.57 -2.37
C SER A 163 9.17 11.37 -3.54
N SER A 164 10.47 11.57 -3.34
CA SER A 164 11.50 11.35 -4.37
C SER A 164 11.71 9.88 -4.75
N LEU A 165 11.29 8.95 -3.89
CA LEU A 165 11.37 7.50 -4.15
C LEU A 165 10.20 7.02 -5.01
N VAL A 166 9.10 7.77 -5.03
CA VAL A 166 7.91 7.43 -5.82
C VAL A 166 8.17 7.77 -7.27
N LYS A 167 8.28 6.72 -8.09
CA LYS A 167 8.39 6.89 -9.54
C LYS A 167 7.01 7.26 -10.08
N VAL A 168 6.87 8.48 -10.59
CA VAL A 168 5.64 8.93 -11.25
C VAL A 168 5.29 7.93 -12.36
N TYR A 169 4.16 7.26 -12.21
CA TYR A 169 3.67 6.29 -13.18
C TYR A 169 3.08 7.04 -14.39
N LYS A 170 3.93 7.38 -15.36
CA LYS A 170 3.53 8.14 -16.56
C LYS A 170 2.70 7.34 -17.58
N ASN A 171 2.37 6.08 -17.28
CA ASN A 171 1.84 5.14 -18.28
C ASN A 171 0.30 5.13 -18.43
N HIS A 172 -0.46 5.88 -17.62
CA HIS A 172 -1.93 5.88 -17.75
C HIS A 172 -2.51 6.98 -18.66
N ASN A 173 -1.70 7.95 -19.10
CA ASN A 173 -2.13 8.98 -20.04
C ASN A 173 -1.69 8.70 -21.48
N ARG A 174 -1.25 7.48 -21.79
CA ARG A 174 -1.19 7.06 -23.18
C ARG A 174 -2.61 6.57 -23.49
N PRO A 175 -3.48 7.37 -24.14
CA PRO A 175 -4.66 6.78 -24.74
C PRO A 175 -4.13 5.64 -25.60
N GLU A 176 -4.66 4.45 -25.41
CA GLU A 176 -4.53 3.38 -26.38
C GLU A 176 -5.19 3.88 -27.67
N SER A 177 -4.49 4.74 -28.42
CA SER A 177 -4.70 4.88 -29.84
C SER A 177 -4.21 3.57 -30.44
N GLN A 178 -5.11 2.58 -30.33
CA GLN A 178 -5.26 1.47 -31.23
C GLN A 178 -5.14 2.01 -32.66
N GLU A 179 -4.37 1.29 -33.48
CA GLU A 179 -4.24 1.48 -34.92
C GLU A 179 -3.43 2.69 -35.40
N ASP A 180 -2.13 2.47 -35.64
CA ASP A 180 -1.67 2.52 -37.03
C ASP A 180 -0.45 1.63 -37.21
N VAL A 181 -0.72 0.48 -37.82
CA VAL A 181 0.27 -0.33 -38.51
C VAL A 181 0.80 0.51 -39.68
N ALA A 182 2.13 0.63 -39.74
CA ALA A 182 2.95 0.98 -40.90
C ALA A 182 3.64 2.36 -40.91
N LYS A 183 4.94 2.27 -41.25
CA LYS A 183 5.88 3.32 -41.71
C LYS A 183 6.47 4.15 -40.56
N LYS A 184 7.79 4.26 -40.37
CA LYS A 184 8.98 4.22 -41.25
C LYS A 184 10.20 4.49 -40.30
N PRO A 185 11.46 4.70 -40.76
CA PRO A 185 12.22 4.07 -41.82
C PRO A 185 13.59 3.52 -41.30
N GLN A 186 14.23 2.68 -42.10
CA GLN A 186 15.68 2.53 -42.11
C GLN A 186 16.36 3.90 -42.27
N GLY A 187 17.45 4.14 -41.54
CA GLY A 187 18.36 5.24 -41.87
C GLY A 187 19.33 5.61 -40.77
N SER A 188 20.46 4.91 -40.68
CA SER A 188 21.77 5.49 -41.01
C SER A 188 22.90 4.66 -40.38
N LEU A 189 23.61 3.96 -41.26
CA LEU A 189 24.88 3.32 -41.01
C LEU A 189 25.97 4.39 -41.15
N ALA A 190 26.64 4.74 -40.05
CA ALA A 190 27.97 5.37 -40.09
C ALA A 190 28.73 5.08 -38.79
N SER A 191 29.45 3.95 -38.82
CA SER A 191 30.81 3.74 -38.28
C SER A 191 31.27 4.55 -37.07
N THR A 192 31.40 3.88 -35.92
CA THR A 192 32.67 3.93 -35.16
C THR A 192 32.92 2.55 -34.56
N VAL A 193 34.04 1.98 -34.99
CA VAL A 193 34.58 0.67 -34.64
C VAL A 193 34.98 0.65 -33.16
N GLY A 194 34.46 -0.30 -32.39
CA GLY A 194 34.93 -0.57 -31.03
C GLY A 194 34.09 -1.61 -30.27
N GLY A 195 34.61 -2.83 -30.18
CA GLY A 195 34.25 -3.78 -29.09
C GLY A 195 32.94 -4.55 -29.26
N GLY A 196 32.92 -5.52 -30.17
CA GLY A 196 31.83 -6.48 -30.29
C GLY A 196 31.86 -7.55 -29.19
N THR A 197 31.11 -7.34 -28.10
CA THR A 197 30.56 -8.40 -27.21
C THR A 197 29.30 -7.97 -26.43
N ASP A 198 28.94 -6.68 -26.40
CA ASP A 198 27.89 -6.17 -25.51
C ASP A 198 26.43 -6.43 -25.94
N SER A 199 26.18 -6.73 -27.22
CA SER A 199 24.81 -6.94 -27.71
C SER A 199 24.21 -8.30 -27.30
N VAL A 200 25.06 -9.32 -27.15
CA VAL A 200 24.65 -10.64 -26.64
C VAL A 200 24.42 -10.57 -25.12
N SER A 201 25.29 -9.83 -24.40
CA SER A 201 25.20 -9.66 -22.94
C SER A 201 23.91 -8.96 -22.50
N LYS A 202 23.40 -7.97 -23.26
CA LYS A 202 22.11 -7.33 -22.93
C LYS A 202 20.93 -8.28 -23.01
N LYS A 203 20.85 -9.13 -24.05
CA LYS A 203 19.77 -10.12 -24.18
C LYS A 203 19.85 -11.20 -23.11
N VAL A 204 21.05 -11.63 -22.73
CA VAL A 204 21.24 -12.60 -21.63
C VAL A 204 20.86 -11.98 -20.28
N VAL A 205 21.22 -10.72 -20.01
CA VAL A 205 20.82 -10.02 -18.78
C VAL A 205 19.32 -9.76 -18.74
N GLU A 206 18.70 -9.38 -19.86
CA GLU A 206 17.26 -9.18 -19.97
C GLU A 206 16.49 -10.50 -19.79
N GLN A 207 16.96 -11.59 -20.38
CA GLN A 207 16.37 -12.91 -20.21
C GLN A 207 16.58 -13.47 -18.79
N ALA A 208 17.73 -13.22 -18.17
CA ALA A 208 18.00 -13.58 -16.77
C ALA A 208 17.16 -12.76 -15.78
N THR A 209 16.97 -11.45 -16.03
CA THR A 209 16.15 -10.58 -15.18
C THR A 209 14.65 -10.84 -15.37
N LYS A 210 14.21 -11.18 -16.58
CA LYS A 210 12.84 -11.63 -16.87
C LYS A 210 12.52 -12.95 -16.17
N ASN A 211 13.49 -13.88 -16.11
CA ASN A 211 13.36 -15.12 -15.35
C ASN A 211 13.29 -14.86 -13.84
N MET A 212 14.05 -13.89 -13.31
CA MET A 212 13.95 -13.50 -11.90
C MET A 212 12.61 -12.88 -11.51
N TYR A 213 12.02 -12.04 -12.37
CA TYR A 213 10.70 -11.48 -12.10
C TYR A 213 9.63 -12.58 -12.13
N ALA A 214 9.68 -13.47 -13.12
CA ALA A 214 8.81 -14.64 -13.20
C ALA A 214 8.97 -15.54 -11.96
N ALA A 215 10.19 -15.78 -11.48
CA ALA A 215 10.46 -16.56 -10.28
C ALA A 215 9.89 -15.89 -9.01
N ARG A 216 9.99 -14.56 -8.88
CA ARG A 216 9.37 -13.84 -7.74
C ARG A 216 7.85 -13.90 -7.78
N VAL A 217 7.25 -13.73 -8.95
CA VAL A 217 5.80 -13.83 -9.12
C VAL A 217 5.34 -15.26 -8.83
N ALA A 218 6.04 -16.27 -9.34
CA ALA A 218 5.76 -17.68 -9.06
C ALA A 218 5.90 -18.00 -7.56
N HIS A 219 6.92 -17.46 -6.88
CA HIS A 219 7.08 -17.61 -5.44
C HIS A 219 5.92 -16.97 -4.66
N ARG A 220 5.52 -15.74 -5.00
CA ARG A 220 4.38 -15.07 -4.35
C ARG A 220 3.07 -15.87 -4.55
N LEU A 221 2.82 -16.31 -5.79
CA LEU A 221 1.67 -17.17 -6.10
C LEU A 221 1.71 -18.50 -5.35
N ALA A 222 2.89 -19.10 -5.16
CA ALA A 222 3.03 -20.34 -4.39
C ALA A 222 2.72 -20.14 -2.90
N VAL A 223 3.13 -19.01 -2.32
CA VAL A 223 2.77 -18.65 -0.93
C VAL A 223 1.27 -18.47 -0.79
N GLU A 224 0.65 -17.65 -1.64
CA GLU A 224 -0.81 -17.41 -1.64
C GLU A 224 -1.59 -18.73 -1.81
N ARG A 225 -1.19 -19.59 -2.74
CA ARG A 225 -1.79 -20.92 -2.91
C ARG A 225 -1.64 -21.81 -1.68
N SER A 226 -0.52 -21.72 -0.97
CA SER A 226 -0.28 -22.50 0.25
C SER A 226 -1.11 -22.01 1.43
N GLU A 227 -1.43 -20.72 1.49
CA GLU A 227 -2.31 -20.14 2.51
C GLU A 227 -3.75 -20.58 2.29
N ILE A 228 -4.26 -20.51 1.04
CA ILE A 228 -5.60 -20.98 0.68
C ILE A 228 -5.77 -22.48 0.99
N LEU A 229 -4.77 -23.31 0.67
CA LEU A 229 -4.83 -24.74 0.97
C LEU A 229 -4.88 -25.02 2.47
N LYS A 230 -4.19 -24.23 3.30
CA LYS A 230 -4.28 -24.36 4.76
C LYS A 230 -5.66 -23.97 5.28
N GLU A 231 -6.24 -22.89 4.76
CA GLU A 231 -7.58 -22.44 5.14
C GLU A 231 -8.64 -23.50 4.76
N MET A 232 -8.53 -24.09 3.57
CA MET A 232 -9.40 -25.21 3.15
C MET A 232 -9.29 -26.43 4.07
N LEU A 233 -8.06 -26.83 4.43
CA LEU A 233 -7.86 -27.95 5.36
C LEU A 233 -8.43 -27.65 6.75
N GLN A 234 -8.27 -26.42 7.23
CA GLN A 234 -8.82 -25.99 8.52
C GLN A 234 -10.36 -26.01 8.51
N MET A 235 -11.00 -25.60 7.41
CA MET A 235 -12.46 -25.72 7.25
C MET A 235 -12.89 -27.19 7.24
N GLU A 236 -12.19 -28.07 6.52
CA GLU A 236 -12.50 -29.51 6.50
C GLU A 236 -12.37 -30.15 7.89
N GLU A 237 -11.35 -29.80 8.66
CA GLU A 237 -11.18 -30.26 10.04
C GLU A 237 -12.33 -29.77 10.94
N SER A 238 -12.71 -28.50 10.82
CA SER A 238 -13.82 -27.91 11.58
C SER A 238 -15.16 -28.57 11.24
N GLU A 239 -15.40 -28.88 9.96
CA GLU A 239 -16.59 -29.62 9.52
C GLU A 239 -16.62 -31.04 10.09
N ARG A 240 -15.48 -31.76 10.07
CA ARG A 240 -15.39 -33.10 10.67
C ARG A 240 -15.64 -33.09 12.18
N GLU A 241 -15.10 -32.11 12.89
CA GLU A 241 -15.32 -31.94 14.33
C GLU A 241 -16.81 -31.67 14.62
N SER A 242 -17.43 -30.76 13.86
CA SER A 242 -18.87 -30.46 14.02
C SER A 242 -19.77 -31.68 13.75
N ALA A 243 -19.46 -32.46 12.71
CA ALA A 243 -20.20 -33.68 12.39
C ALA A 243 -20.06 -34.77 13.48
N SER A 244 -18.89 -34.89 14.10
CA SER A 244 -18.68 -35.87 15.18
C SER A 244 -19.44 -35.51 16.47
N ASN A 245 -19.66 -34.23 16.75
CA ASN A 245 -20.34 -33.77 17.95
C ASN A 245 -21.88 -33.91 17.86
N GLU A 246 -22.44 -34.01 16.65
CA GLU A 246 -23.90 -34.12 16.43
C GLU A 246 -24.43 -35.57 16.56
N THR A 247 -23.57 -36.58 16.77
CA THR A 247 -24.00 -37.99 16.88
C THR A 247 -24.25 -38.46 18.32
N THR A 248 -24.33 -37.57 19.31
CA THR A 248 -24.83 -37.92 20.66
C THR A 248 -26.36 -37.82 20.72
N CYS A 249 -27.03 -38.54 19.81
CA CYS A 249 -28.41 -38.96 20.00
C CYS A 249 -28.43 -40.07 21.06
N ASP A 250 -28.56 -39.61 22.29
CA ASP A 250 -29.30 -40.23 23.39
C ASP A 250 -29.96 -41.59 23.05
N PRO A 251 -29.37 -42.73 23.46
CA PRO A 251 -30.06 -44.00 23.41
C PRO A 251 -31.16 -43.97 24.47
N GLY A 252 -32.37 -43.66 23.99
CA GLY A 252 -33.60 -43.47 24.74
C GLY A 252 -33.73 -44.17 26.10
N GLU A 253 -34.19 -43.36 27.05
CA GLU A 253 -34.91 -43.77 28.26
C GLU A 253 -35.91 -44.90 27.94
N ASN A 254 -35.53 -46.14 28.25
CA ASN A 254 -36.44 -47.26 28.30
C ASN A 254 -36.99 -47.35 29.72
N ASP A 255 -37.83 -46.37 30.05
CA ASP A 255 -38.58 -46.34 31.30
C ASP A 255 -39.76 -47.31 31.21
N GLY A 256 -39.82 -48.23 32.17
CA GLY A 256 -40.66 -49.41 32.10
C GLY A 256 -42.13 -49.14 32.44
N ASP A 257 -43.03 -49.94 31.84
CA ASP A 257 -44.29 -50.30 32.51
C ASP A 257 -44.94 -51.53 31.87
N LYS A 258 -44.72 -52.73 32.44
CA LYS A 258 -45.54 -53.92 32.16
C LYS A 258 -45.83 -54.67 33.46
N LYS A 259 -46.86 -54.18 34.17
CA LYS A 259 -47.47 -54.86 35.31
C LYS A 259 -49.01 -54.94 35.17
N ARG A 260 -49.53 -55.94 34.46
CA ARG A 260 -50.91 -56.51 34.58
C ARG A 260 -50.82 -57.97 34.10
N LYS A 261 -50.87 -59.02 34.93
CA LYS A 261 -51.87 -59.55 35.89
C LYS A 261 -53.15 -60.10 35.21
N HIS A 262 -53.50 -61.34 35.59
CA HIS A 262 -54.57 -62.27 35.13
C HIS A 262 -54.08 -63.27 34.06
N GLY A 263 -53.97 -64.58 34.31
CA GLY A 263 -54.98 -65.51 34.85
C GLY A 263 -55.82 -65.96 33.66
N SER A 264 -55.79 -67.21 33.19
CA SER A 264 -56.31 -68.43 33.85
C SER A 264 -55.96 -69.69 33.03
N GLU A 265 -55.94 -70.81 33.75
CA GLU A 265 -56.33 -72.18 33.39
C GLU A 265 -56.88 -72.45 31.98
N GLU A 266 -56.37 -73.50 31.32
CA GLU A 266 -57.13 -74.73 31.04
C GLU A 266 -56.23 -75.81 30.39
N LYS A 267 -56.22 -77.02 30.99
CA LYS A 267 -55.88 -78.29 30.31
C LYS A 267 -57.06 -78.64 29.39
N PRO A 268 -56.90 -79.42 28.30
CA PRO A 268 -57.03 -80.88 28.47
C PRO A 268 -56.28 -81.77 27.45
N CYS A 269 -56.13 -83.04 27.88
CA CYS A 269 -55.93 -84.32 27.17
C CYS A 269 -54.63 -84.54 26.39
#